data_AF-A0A6P0Y3V2-F1
#
_entry.id   AF-A0A6P0Y3V2-F1
#
_cell.length_a   1.000
_cell.length_b   1.000
_cell.length_c   1.000
_cell.angle_alpha   90.00
_cell.angle_beta   90.00
_cell.angle_gamma   90.00
#
_symmetry.space_group_name_H-M   'P 1'
#
loop_
_entity.id
_entity.type
_entity.pdbx_description
1 polymer ?
#
loop_
_entity_poly.entity_id
_entity_poly.type
_entity_poly.pdbx_seq_one_letter_code
_entity_poly.pdbx_strand_id
1 'polypeptide(L)'
;MENLAKIEEKSQLEIIQKLITNLPNLEVQGLIVEIKSPQGDQLSGEITLMGVVINKLKKIETELFDRDYILAIKAYQERLPVSCSGDLVKENNSFVLKNISDFELLSL
;
A
#
# COMPACT_ATOMS: atom_id res chain seq x y z
N MET A 1 28.04 11.34 17.77
CA MET A 1 27.85 12.66 17.15
C MET A 1 27.30 12.45 15.75
N GLU A 2 26.02 12.75 15.51
CA GLU A 2 25.52 12.89 14.14
C GLU A 2 26.07 14.18 13.52
N ASN A 3 26.57 14.10 12.29
CA ASN A 3 27.13 15.24 11.53
C ASN A 3 25.98 16.10 10.98
N LEU A 4 26.10 17.43 10.99
CA LEU A 4 25.12 18.37 10.42
C LEU A 4 24.70 18.00 8.99
N ALA A 5 25.63 17.53 8.15
CA ALA A 5 25.31 17.08 6.79
C ALA A 5 24.25 15.96 6.76
N LYS A 6 24.32 15.00 7.71
CA LYS A 6 23.32 13.93 7.82
C LYS A 6 21.97 14.42 8.32
N ILE A 7 21.94 15.48 9.13
CA ILE A 7 20.70 16.08 9.63
C ILE A 7 20.00 16.84 8.50
N GLU A 8 20.75 17.58 7.70
CA GLU A 8 20.24 18.31 6.54
C GLU A 8 19.72 17.37 5.43
N GLU A 9 20.45 16.30 5.10
CA GLU A 9 20.00 15.29 4.13
C GLU A 9 18.71 14.58 4.58
N LYS A 10 18.62 14.18 5.87
CA LYS A 10 17.39 13.62 6.45
C LYS A 10 16.22 14.61 6.32
N SER A 11 16.44 15.89 6.57
CA SER A 11 15.41 16.93 6.46
C SER A 11 14.91 17.09 5.02
N GLN A 12 15.81 17.10 4.03
CA GLN A 12 15.43 17.22 2.62
C GLN A 12 14.63 15.99 2.14
N LEU A 13 15.06 14.79 2.50
CA LEU A 13 14.32 13.55 2.19
C LEU A 13 12.92 13.56 2.81
N GLU A 14 12.77 14.05 4.03
CA GLU A 14 11.47 14.19 4.67
C GLU A 14 10.57 15.23 4.00
N ILE A 15 11.14 16.32 3.49
CA ILE A 15 10.40 17.32 2.71
C ILE A 15 9.94 16.72 1.38
N ILE A 16 10.82 16.05 0.65
CA ILE A 16 10.49 15.39 -0.62
C ILE A 16 9.39 14.34 -0.40
N GLN A 17 9.50 13.52 0.66
CA GLN A 17 8.45 12.57 1.06
C GLN A 17 7.09 13.24 1.32
N LYS A 18 7.09 14.45 1.89
CA LYS A 18 5.85 15.20 2.14
C LYS A 18 5.25 15.79 0.86
N LEU A 19 6.10 16.11 -0.12
CA LEU A 19 5.71 16.71 -1.40
C LEU A 19 5.31 15.69 -2.45
N ILE A 20 5.75 14.44 -2.34
CA ILE A 20 5.30 13.34 -3.19
C ILE A 20 3.80 13.11 -2.94
N THR A 21 2.99 13.47 -3.94
CA THR A 21 1.54 13.24 -3.96
C THR A 21 1.13 12.09 -4.87
N ASN A 22 2.02 11.67 -5.78
CA ASN A 22 1.79 10.55 -6.71
C ASN A 22 3.12 9.84 -7.02
N LEU A 23 3.13 8.50 -6.95
CA LEU A 23 4.20 7.63 -7.44
C LEU A 23 3.57 6.56 -8.35
N PRO A 24 3.80 6.62 -9.68
CA PRO A 24 3.22 5.67 -10.59
C PRO A 24 3.93 4.32 -10.55
N ASN A 25 3.21 3.23 -10.85
CA ASN A 25 3.73 1.87 -10.97
C ASN A 25 4.63 1.42 -9.79
N LEU A 26 4.24 1.77 -8.57
CA LEU A 26 4.92 1.34 -7.36
C LEU A 26 4.55 -0.10 -7.04
N GLU A 27 5.56 -0.97 -6.93
CA GLU A 27 5.37 -2.29 -6.32
C GLU A 27 5.29 -2.14 -4.79
N VAL A 28 4.27 -2.76 -4.21
CA VAL A 28 3.99 -2.75 -2.78
C VAL A 28 3.87 -4.19 -2.30
N GLN A 29 4.68 -4.51 -1.29
CA GLN A 29 4.59 -5.75 -0.54
C GLN A 29 4.17 -5.48 0.89
N GLY A 30 3.30 -6.33 1.45
CA GLY A 30 2.85 -6.16 2.81
C GLY A 30 1.78 -7.14 3.26
N LEU A 31 1.23 -6.86 4.44
CA LEU A 31 0.15 -7.64 5.04
C LEU A 31 -1.16 -6.87 4.98
N ILE A 32 -2.23 -7.56 4.62
CA ILE A 32 -3.58 -7.02 4.73
C ILE A 32 -3.97 -7.03 6.20
N VAL A 33 -4.39 -5.87 6.71
CA VAL A 33 -4.77 -5.67 8.11
C VAL A 33 -6.27 -5.41 8.28
N GLU A 34 -6.98 -5.09 7.21
CA GLU A 34 -8.42 -4.85 7.20
C GLU A 34 -9.01 -5.21 5.84
N ILE A 35 -10.21 -5.80 5.85
CA ILE A 35 -11.03 -6.03 4.66
C ILE A 35 -12.45 -5.60 4.99
N LYS A 36 -13.01 -4.69 4.19
CA LYS A 36 -14.42 -4.31 4.29
C LYS A 36 -15.28 -5.30 3.50
N SER A 37 -16.48 -5.58 4.01
CA SER A 37 -17.43 -6.43 3.30
C SER A 37 -17.79 -5.86 1.92
N PRO A 38 -18.16 -6.72 0.96
CA PRO A 38 -18.51 -6.26 -0.37
C PRO A 38 -19.67 -5.28 -0.37
N GLN A 39 -19.63 -4.32 -1.28
CA GLN A 39 -20.74 -3.40 -1.51
C GLN A 39 -21.51 -3.81 -2.77
N GLY A 40 -22.79 -4.14 -2.59
CA GLY A 40 -23.66 -4.55 -3.68
C GLY A 40 -23.43 -5.99 -4.16
N ASP A 41 -23.80 -6.25 -5.41
CA ASP A 41 -23.79 -7.60 -5.99
C ASP A 41 -22.43 -7.97 -6.62
N GLN A 42 -21.51 -7.00 -6.75
CA GLN A 42 -20.17 -7.24 -7.27
C GLN A 42 -19.25 -7.72 -6.14
N LEU A 43 -18.36 -8.65 -6.48
CA LEU A 43 -17.38 -9.17 -5.52
C LEU A 43 -16.18 -8.22 -5.43
N SER A 44 -16.41 -7.05 -4.86
CA SER A 44 -15.40 -6.00 -4.66
C SER A 44 -15.33 -5.58 -3.20
N GLY A 45 -14.28 -4.85 -2.84
CA GLY A 45 -14.21 -4.25 -1.51
C GLY A 45 -12.92 -3.48 -1.27
N GLU A 46 -13.01 -2.53 -0.33
CA GLU A 46 -11.84 -1.82 0.18
C GLU A 46 -11.04 -2.71 1.13
N ILE A 47 -9.72 -2.67 0.96
CA ILE A 47 -8.76 -3.29 1.86
C ILE A 47 -7.77 -2.26 2.39
N THR A 48 -7.21 -2.55 3.57
CA THR A 48 -6.07 -1.81 4.12
C THR A 48 -4.86 -2.73 4.21
N LEU A 49 -3.77 -2.33 3.57
CA LEU A 49 -2.47 -2.99 3.64
C LEU A 49 -1.50 -2.21 4.55
N MET A 50 -0.71 -2.92 5.34
CA MET A 50 0.51 -2.39 5.94
C MET A 50 1.71 -2.80 5.09
N GLY A 51 2.31 -1.83 4.41
CA GLY A 51 3.46 -2.02 3.52
C GLY A 51 4.49 -0.90 3.66
N VAL A 52 5.67 -1.09 3.07
CA VAL A 52 6.74 -0.08 3.11
C VAL A 52 6.62 0.86 1.91
N VAL A 53 6.41 2.14 2.19
CA VAL A 53 6.41 3.23 1.20
C VAL A 53 7.50 4.22 1.57
N ILE A 54 8.44 4.45 0.66
CA ILE A 54 9.58 5.37 0.85
C ILE A 54 10.27 5.14 2.21
N ASN A 55 10.69 3.89 2.46
CA ASN A 55 11.38 3.44 3.68
C ASN A 55 10.60 3.62 4.99
N LYS A 56 9.28 3.81 4.94
CA LYS A 56 8.42 3.92 6.13
C LYS A 56 7.26 2.94 6.01
N LEU A 57 6.95 2.27 7.11
CA LEU A 57 5.73 1.47 7.20
C LEU A 57 4.52 2.39 7.17
N LYS A 58 3.62 2.16 6.21
CA LYS A 58 2.42 2.97 5.97
C LYS A 58 1.21 2.09 5.82
N LYS A 59 0.06 2.63 6.25
CA LYS A 59 -1.24 2.11 5.84
C LYS A 59 -1.50 2.58 4.41
N ILE A 60 -1.96 1.66 3.57
CA ILE A 60 -2.25 1.89 2.17
C ILE A 60 -3.64 1.31 1.92
N GLU A 61 -4.56 2.15 1.47
CA GLU A 61 -5.93 1.78 1.15
C GLU A 61 -6.02 1.47 -0.35
N THR A 62 -6.81 0.47 -0.72
CA THR A 62 -7.11 0.19 -2.13
C THR A 62 -8.44 -0.54 -2.26
N GLU A 63 -9.05 -0.46 -3.44
CA GLU A 63 -10.24 -1.21 -3.79
C GLU A 63 -9.86 -2.33 -4.76
N LEU A 64 -10.29 -3.54 -4.45
CA LEU A 64 -10.04 -4.72 -5.28
C LEU A 64 -11.36 -5.28 -5.78
N PHE A 65 -11.27 -5.99 -6.92
CA PHE A 65 -12.41 -6.56 -7.61
C PHE A 65 -12.15 -8.03 -7.94
N ASP A 66 -13.23 -8.79 -7.95
CA ASP A 66 -13.30 -10.16 -8.44
C ASP A 66 -12.18 -11.05 -7.86
N ARG A 67 -11.29 -11.56 -8.72
CA ARG A 67 -10.19 -12.46 -8.34
C ARG A 67 -9.31 -11.88 -7.24
N ASP A 68 -8.92 -10.63 -7.37
CA ASP A 68 -7.93 -10.04 -6.48
C ASP A 68 -8.51 -9.78 -5.09
N TYR A 69 -9.81 -9.46 -5.03
CA TYR A 69 -10.54 -9.37 -3.77
C TYR A 69 -10.67 -10.73 -3.07
N ILE A 70 -10.90 -11.83 -3.81
CA ILE A 70 -10.86 -13.20 -3.24
C ILE A 70 -9.48 -13.52 -2.68
N LEU A 71 -8.42 -13.21 -3.42
CA LEU A 71 -7.05 -13.43 -2.97
C LEU A 71 -6.73 -12.61 -1.72
N ALA A 72 -7.21 -11.37 -1.65
CA ALA A 72 -7.06 -10.53 -0.47
C ALA A 72 -7.74 -11.16 0.77
N ILE A 73 -8.97 -11.68 0.63
CA ILE A 73 -9.65 -12.40 1.72
C ILE A 73 -8.80 -13.58 2.20
N LYS A 74 -8.26 -14.38 1.27
CA LYS A 74 -7.39 -15.51 1.61
C LYS A 74 -6.11 -15.06 2.32
N ALA A 75 -5.41 -14.07 1.79
CA ALA A 75 -4.22 -13.49 2.40
C ALA A 75 -4.47 -13.02 3.82
N TYR A 76 -5.59 -12.31 4.04
CA TYR A 76 -5.97 -11.83 5.36
C TYR A 76 -6.23 -12.99 6.33
N GLN A 77 -7.03 -13.98 5.94
CA GLN A 77 -7.36 -15.13 6.79
C GLN A 77 -6.14 -15.98 7.14
N GLU A 78 -5.28 -16.24 6.17
CA GLU A 78 -4.09 -17.08 6.31
C GLU A 78 -2.85 -16.30 6.79
N ARG A 79 -2.97 -14.98 6.97
CA ARG A 79 -1.87 -14.05 7.32
C ARG A 79 -0.69 -14.14 6.36
N LEU A 80 -0.98 -14.36 5.07
CA LEU A 80 0.02 -14.39 4.02
C LEU A 80 0.36 -12.97 3.54
N PRO A 81 1.64 -12.68 3.26
CA PRO A 81 2.01 -11.45 2.57
C PRO A 81 1.48 -11.45 1.14
N VAL A 82 1.25 -10.25 0.61
CA VAL A 82 0.86 -10.02 -0.79
C VAL A 82 1.87 -9.09 -1.46
N SER A 83 1.99 -9.21 -2.78
CA SER A 83 2.58 -8.20 -3.66
C SER A 83 1.53 -7.68 -4.62
N CYS A 84 1.63 -6.41 -4.99
CA CYS A 84 0.82 -5.77 -6.03
C CYS A 84 1.53 -4.52 -6.54
N SER A 85 1.19 -4.09 -7.75
CA SER A 85 1.67 -2.84 -8.33
C SER A 85 0.53 -1.85 -8.53
N GLY A 86 0.82 -0.56 -8.49
CA GLY A 86 -0.17 0.48 -8.80
C GLY A 86 0.34 1.90 -8.62
N ASP A 87 -0.55 2.86 -8.84
CA ASP A 87 -0.26 4.28 -8.66
C ASP A 87 -0.55 4.70 -7.23
N LEU A 88 0.49 5.02 -6.47
CA LEU A 88 0.35 5.44 -5.09
C LEU A 88 0.06 6.95 -5.02
N VAL A 89 -1.15 7.31 -4.63
CA VAL A 89 -1.61 8.69 -4.47
C VAL A 89 -1.80 9.01 -2.99
N LYS A 90 -1.43 10.23 -2.58
CA LYS A 90 -1.72 10.72 -1.24
C LYS A 90 -3.01 11.55 -1.26
N GLU A 91 -4.08 11.04 -0.66
CA GLU A 91 -5.39 11.69 -0.59
C GLU A 91 -5.78 11.94 0.87
N ASN A 92 -6.13 13.18 1.23
CA ASN A 92 -6.60 13.53 2.58
C ASN A 92 -5.74 12.97 3.74
N ASN A 93 -4.41 12.91 3.53
CA ASN A 93 -3.41 12.36 4.45
C ASN A 93 -3.37 10.81 4.58
N SER A 94 -4.15 10.08 3.78
CA SER A 94 -4.03 8.64 3.56
C SER A 94 -3.25 8.34 2.27
N PHE A 95 -2.61 7.17 2.22
CA PHE A 95 -2.04 6.63 0.99
C PHE A 95 -3.07 5.71 0.35
N VAL A 96 -3.36 5.95 -0.92
CA VAL A 96 -4.31 5.17 -1.72
C VAL A 96 -3.56 4.60 -2.91
N LEU A 97 -3.60 3.29 -3.10
CA LEU A 97 -3.02 2.62 -4.27
C LEU A 97 -4.12 2.43 -5.31
N LYS A 98 -3.97 3.05 -6.47
CA LYS A 98 -4.94 3.02 -7.58
C LYS A 98 -4.39 2.19 -8.73
N ASN A 99 -5.26 1.80 -9.66
CA ASN A 99 -4.90 1.06 -10.88
C ASN A 99 -4.08 -0.20 -10.55
N ILE A 100 -4.59 -1.02 -9.63
CA ILE A 100 -3.90 -2.21 -9.15
C ILE A 100 -3.66 -3.21 -10.30
N SER A 101 -2.45 -3.74 -10.35
CA SER A 101 -2.07 -4.87 -11.19
C SER A 101 -1.21 -5.87 -10.41
N ASP A 102 -1.04 -7.06 -11.00
CA ASP A 102 -0.09 -8.08 -10.53
C ASP A 102 -0.28 -8.45 -9.06
N PHE A 103 -1.55 -8.57 -8.62
CA PHE A 103 -1.89 -8.94 -7.26
C PHE A 103 -1.63 -10.43 -7.02
N GLU A 104 -0.72 -10.71 -6.11
CA GLU A 104 -0.21 -12.06 -5.85
C GLU A 104 -0.09 -12.36 -4.36
N LEU A 105 -0.31 -13.63 -4.01
CA LEU A 105 0.02 -14.17 -2.69
C LEU A 105 1.51 -14.54 -2.68
N LEU A 106 2.24 -14.10 -1.66
CA LEU A 106 3.61 -14.51 -1.43
C LEU A 106 3.62 -15.69 -0.44
N SER A 107 4.00 -16.87 -0.90
CA SER A 107 4.28 -18.01 -0.03
C SER A 107 5.74 -17.97 0.44
N LEU A 108 5.96 -18.17 1.75
CA LEU A 108 7.29 -18.36 2.34
C LEU A 108 7.86 -19.73 1.99
#